data_AF-A0A6I1NS51-F1
#
_entry.id   AF-A0A6I1NS51-F1
#
_cell.length_a   1.000
_cell.length_b   1.000
_cell.length_c   1.000
_cell.angle_alpha   90.00
_cell.angle_beta   90.00
_cell.angle_gamma   90.00
#
_symmetry.space_group_name_H-M   'P 1'
#
loop_
_entity.id
_entity.type
_entity.pdbx_description
1 polymer ?
#
loop_
_entity_poly.entity_id
_entity_poly.type
_entity_poly.pdbx_seq_one_letter_code
_entity_poly.pdbx_strand_id
1 'polypeptide(L)'
;MLSRLSIASRLGLLILPFVLVIAGLAGVLSLEKWQSLSRLQASAQLLQVAGKASGLLHQLQAERGLCNGFLSTGGSSLPAGRPAVRRQTDAALADFHASLAQLPAATQATTVDEQVHALLQGRAAIDTRSQPAG
;
A
#
# COMPACT_ATOMS: atom_id res chain seq x y z
N MET A 1 48.64 9.33 41.86
CA MET A 1 47.96 10.62 41.60
C MET A 1 46.43 10.58 41.73
N LEU A 2 45.81 9.49 42.22
CA LEU A 2 44.35 9.39 42.48
C LEU A 2 43.96 9.67 43.94
N SER A 3 44.90 10.16 44.75
CA SER A 3 44.78 10.26 46.21
C SER A 3 44.22 11.61 46.72
N ARG A 4 43.94 12.58 45.82
CA ARG A 4 43.33 13.88 46.14
C ARG A 4 41.85 14.00 45.76
N LEU A 5 41.26 12.90 45.31
CA LEU A 5 39.87 12.83 44.86
C LEU A 5 38.95 12.63 46.08
N SER A 6 37.97 13.52 46.25
CA SER A 6 36.94 13.48 47.31
C SER A 6 36.28 12.10 47.36
N ILE A 7 35.87 11.62 48.56
CA ILE A 7 35.21 10.31 48.75
C ILE A 7 34.08 10.07 47.73
N ALA A 8 33.32 11.10 47.38
CA ALA A 8 32.25 11.03 46.38
C ALA A 8 32.75 10.59 44.99
N SER A 9 33.94 11.06 44.56
CA SER A 9 34.52 10.72 43.26
C SER A 9 35.13 9.32 43.21
N ARG A 10 35.62 8.79 44.34
CA ARG A 10 36.03 7.37 44.44
C ARG A 10 34.83 6.43 44.31
N LEU A 11 33.71 6.79 44.95
CA LEU A 11 32.48 6.01 44.86
C LEU A 11 31.86 6.08 43.45
N GLY A 12 31.88 7.26 42.83
CA GLY A 12 31.45 7.45 41.44
C GLY A 12 32.28 6.63 40.45
N LEU A 13 33.60 6.55 40.62
CA LEU A 13 34.48 5.76 39.76
C LEU A 13 34.20 4.25 39.85
N LEU A 14 33.75 3.77 41.02
CA LEU A 14 33.39 2.36 41.23
C LEU A 14 32.05 1.99 40.57
N ILE A 15 31.12 2.95 40.50
CA ILE A 15 29.77 2.75 39.93
C ILE A 15 29.74 3.05 38.42
N LEU A 16 30.68 3.86 37.93
CA LEU A 16 30.82 4.25 36.53
C LEU A 16 30.76 3.08 35.52
N PRO A 17 31.47 1.95 35.71
CA PRO A 17 31.40 0.83 34.75
C PRO A 17 30.00 0.20 34.70
N PHE A 18 29.29 0.11 35.84
CA PHE A 18 27.92 -0.41 35.87
C PHE A 18 26.95 0.52 35.11
N VAL A 19 27.08 1.83 35.30
CA VAL A 19 26.27 2.81 34.57
C VAL A 19 26.55 2.75 33.07
N LEU A 20 27.82 2.62 32.67
CA LEU A 20 28.20 2.48 31.27
C LEU A 20 27.63 1.22 30.63
N VAL A 21 27.64 0.08 31.33
CA VAL A 21 27.02 -1.16 30.85
C VAL A 21 25.52 -1.00 30.68
N ILE A 22 24.82 -0.43 31.66
CA ILE A 22 23.37 -0.20 31.59
C ILE A 22 23.04 0.78 30.44
N ALA A 23 23.78 1.88 30.32
CA ALA A 23 23.59 2.86 29.26
C ALA A 23 23.86 2.26 27.87
N GLY A 24 24.90 1.44 27.74
CA GLY A 24 25.22 0.72 26.51
C GLY A 24 24.11 -0.26 26.11
N LEU A 25 23.64 -1.06 27.08
CA LEU A 25 22.56 -2.02 26.84
C LEU A 25 21.26 -1.31 26.43
N ALA A 26 20.91 -0.23 27.13
CA ALA A 26 19.75 0.59 26.81
C ALA A 26 19.87 1.23 25.42
N GLY A 27 21.07 1.70 25.05
CA GLY A 27 21.35 2.24 23.73
C GLY A 27 21.14 1.21 22.62
N VAL A 28 21.69 0.00 22.78
CA VAL A 28 21.51 -1.10 21.80
C VAL A 28 20.03 -1.48 21.67
N LEU A 29 19.34 -1.70 22.79
CA LEU A 29 17.91 -2.03 22.81
C LEU A 29 17.07 -0.94 22.14
N SER A 30 17.41 0.33 22.36
CA SER A 30 16.73 1.47 21.74
C SER A 30 16.94 1.51 20.23
N LEU A 31 18.17 1.29 19.76
CA LEU A 31 18.50 1.22 18.34
C LEU A 31 17.80 0.05 17.64
N GLU A 32 17.80 -1.14 18.25
CA GLU A 32 17.10 -2.31 17.73
C GLU A 32 15.59 -2.07 17.63
N LYS A 33 14.99 -1.48 18.67
CA LYS A 33 13.57 -1.08 18.69
C LYS A 33 13.25 -0.09 17.57
N TRP A 34 14.11 0.91 17.37
CA TRP A 34 13.96 1.88 16.28
C TRP A 34 14.04 1.21 14.91
N GLN A 35 15.04 0.36 14.67
CA GLN A 35 15.15 -0.37 13.40
C GLN A 35 13.96 -1.31 13.15
N SER A 36 13.42 -1.92 14.21
CA SER A 36 12.22 -2.77 14.12
C SER A 36 10.99 -1.94 13.74
N LEU A 37 10.80 -0.76 14.37
CA LEU A 37 9.73 0.18 14.00
C LEU A 37 9.84 0.64 12.55
N SER A 38 11.04 1.01 12.08
CA SER A 38 11.24 1.41 10.69
C SER A 38 10.90 0.28 9.71
N ARG A 39 11.25 -0.97 10.03
CA ARG A 39 10.88 -2.14 9.22
C ARG A 39 9.37 -2.37 9.21
N LEU A 40 8.71 -2.23 10.35
CA LEU A 40 7.25 -2.37 10.44
C LEU A 40 6.52 -1.26 9.68
N GLN A 41 7.02 -0.02 9.69
CA GLN A 41 6.47 1.09 8.92
C GLN A 41 6.55 0.84 7.41
N ALA A 42 7.68 0.33 6.92
CA ALA A 42 7.83 -0.04 5.51
C ALA A 42 6.85 -1.17 5.11
N SER A 43 6.70 -2.20 5.95
CA SER A 43 5.72 -3.27 5.71
C SER A 43 4.27 -2.77 5.77
N ALA A 44 3.96 -1.80 6.64
CA ALA A 44 2.64 -1.21 6.73
C ALA A 44 2.26 -0.42 5.46
N GLN A 45 3.22 0.27 4.85
CA GLN A 45 3.01 0.94 3.56
C GLN A 45 2.67 -0.05 2.44
N LEU A 46 3.39 -1.17 2.36
CA LEU A 46 3.09 -2.25 1.41
C LEU A 46 1.69 -2.85 1.65
N LEU A 47 1.31 -3.04 2.91
CA LEU A 47 -0.01 -3.56 3.28
C LEU A 47 -1.14 -2.60 2.89
N GLN A 48 -0.92 -1.28 3.01
CA GLN A 48 -1.90 -0.28 2.57
C GLN A 48 -2.13 -0.33 1.05
N VAL A 49 -1.06 -0.48 0.26
CA VAL A 49 -1.17 -0.65 -1.20
C VAL A 49 -1.93 -1.94 -1.53
N ALA A 50 -1.60 -3.05 -0.86
CA ALA A 50 -2.31 -4.31 -1.04
C ALA A 50 -3.81 -4.21 -0.69
N GLY A 51 -4.15 -3.47 0.36
CA GLY A 51 -5.54 -3.18 0.73
C GLY A 51 -6.30 -2.43 -0.36
N LYS A 52 -5.68 -1.41 -0.96
CA LYS A 52 -6.27 -0.67 -2.09
C LYS A 52 -6.39 -1.51 -3.36
N ALA A 53 -5.39 -2.37 -3.64
CA ALA A 53 -5.46 -3.32 -4.75
C ALA A 53 -6.65 -4.29 -4.60
N SER A 54 -6.90 -4.78 -3.38
CA SER A 54 -8.06 -5.62 -3.07
C SER A 54 -9.38 -4.88 -3.29
N GLY A 55 -9.46 -3.60 -2.89
CA GLY A 55 -10.60 -2.73 -3.16
C GLY A 55 -10.88 -2.55 -4.66
N LEU A 56 -9.83 -2.33 -5.45
CA LEU A 56 -9.92 -2.24 -6.91
C LEU A 56 -10.39 -3.58 -7.52
N LEU A 57 -9.84 -4.71 -7.08
CA LEU A 57 -10.24 -6.03 -7.55
C LEU A 57 -11.73 -6.29 -7.29
N HIS A 58 -12.24 -5.89 -6.12
CA HIS A 58 -13.65 -6.04 -5.78
C HIS A 58 -14.56 -5.25 -6.74
N GLN A 59 -14.19 -4.01 -7.08
CA GLN A 59 -14.94 -3.19 -8.04
C GLN A 59 -14.87 -3.75 -9.46
N LEU A 60 -13.69 -4.22 -9.90
CA LEU A 60 -13.52 -4.90 -11.19
C LEU A 60 -14.35 -6.18 -11.29
N GLN A 61 -14.46 -6.95 -10.21
CA GLN A 61 -15.32 -8.14 -10.16
C GLN A 61 -16.81 -7.78 -10.30
N ALA A 62 -17.25 -6.71 -9.62
CA ALA A 62 -18.62 -6.22 -9.74
C ALA A 62 -18.93 -5.76 -11.18
N GLU A 63 -18.02 -5.00 -11.79
CA GLU A 63 -18.18 -4.56 -13.19
C GLU A 63 -18.19 -5.75 -14.16
N ARG A 64 -17.29 -6.72 -13.97
CA ARG A 64 -17.24 -7.94 -14.79
C ARG A 64 -18.54 -8.76 -14.66
N GLY A 65 -19.09 -8.87 -13.45
CA GLY A 65 -20.37 -9.54 -13.21
C GLY A 65 -21.52 -8.87 -13.97
N LEU A 66 -21.59 -7.54 -13.91
CA LEU A 66 -22.60 -6.76 -14.65
C LEU A 66 -22.43 -6.87 -16.17
N CYS A 67 -21.20 -6.82 -16.67
CA CYS A 67 -20.92 -6.95 -18.10
C CYS A 67 -21.26 -8.35 -18.62
N ASN A 68 -20.91 -9.42 -17.89
CA ASN A 68 -21.28 -10.78 -18.26
C ASN A 68 -22.80 -10.99 -18.22
N GLY A 69 -23.49 -10.43 -17.22
CA GLY A 69 -24.95 -10.42 -17.16
C GLY A 69 -25.58 -9.75 -18.38
N PHE A 70 -25.05 -8.59 -18.79
CA PHE A 70 -25.49 -7.87 -19.99
C PHE A 70 -25.22 -8.63 -21.31
N LEU A 71 -24.05 -9.25 -21.44
CA LEU A 71 -23.71 -10.05 -22.62
C LEU A 71 -24.58 -11.31 -22.71
N SER A 72 -24.92 -11.92 -21.57
CA SER A 72 -25.81 -13.09 -21.49
C SER A 72 -27.24 -12.77 -21.96
N THR A 73 -27.72 -11.53 -21.77
CA THR A 73 -29.04 -11.10 -22.25
C THR A 73 -29.03 -10.59 -23.70
N GLY A 74 -27.96 -10.85 -24.46
CA GLY A 74 -27.84 -10.46 -25.87
C GLY A 74 -27.76 -8.96 -26.10
N GLY A 75 -27.40 -8.17 -25.09
CA GLY A 75 -27.28 -6.71 -25.21
C GLY A 75 -28.61 -5.95 -25.19
N SER A 76 -29.71 -6.60 -24.77
CA SER A 76 -31.08 -6.07 -24.85
C SER A 76 -31.36 -4.83 -24.00
N SER A 77 -30.67 -4.64 -22.86
CA SER A 77 -30.77 -3.41 -22.05
C SER A 77 -29.58 -3.25 -21.11
N LEU A 78 -28.95 -2.06 -21.14
CA LEU A 78 -27.81 -1.74 -20.28
C LEU A 78 -28.29 -1.56 -18.83
N PRO A 79 -27.78 -2.31 -17.84
CA PRO A 79 -28.25 -2.19 -16.46
C PRO A 79 -28.08 -0.75 -15.94
N ALA A 80 -29.14 -0.17 -15.35
CA ALA A 80 -29.15 1.21 -14.85
C ALA A 80 -28.01 1.52 -13.84
N GLY A 81 -27.48 0.50 -13.17
CA GLY A 81 -26.34 0.61 -12.24
C GLY A 81 -24.95 0.66 -12.89
N ARG A 82 -24.81 0.40 -14.20
CA ARG A 82 -23.49 0.29 -14.86
C ARG A 82 -22.67 1.59 -14.82
N PRO A 83 -23.24 2.80 -15.02
CA PRO A 83 -22.49 4.05 -14.90
C PRO A 83 -22.02 4.34 -13.47
N ALA A 84 -22.75 3.87 -12.45
CA ALA A 84 -22.35 4.01 -11.06
C ALA A 84 -21.16 3.10 -10.73
N VAL A 85 -21.22 1.83 -11.15
CA VAL A 85 -20.13 0.85 -10.93
C VAL A 85 -18.86 1.21 -11.70
N ARG A 86 -18.99 1.76 -12.92
CA ARG A 86 -17.82 2.28 -13.66
C ARG A 86 -17.13 3.42 -12.92
N ARG A 87 -17.89 4.42 -12.46
CA ARG A 87 -17.32 5.53 -11.67
C ARG A 87 -16.63 5.05 -10.40
N GLN A 88 -17.22 4.06 -9.71
CA GLN A 88 -16.62 3.46 -8.51
C GLN A 88 -15.30 2.73 -8.82
N THR A 89 -15.25 2.02 -9.95
CA THR A 89 -14.05 1.31 -10.41
C THR A 89 -12.95 2.29 -10.84
N ASP A 90 -13.31 3.36 -11.55
CA ASP A 90 -12.36 4.39 -11.99
C ASP A 90 -11.77 5.15 -10.79
N ALA A 91 -12.60 5.45 -9.77
CA ALA A 91 -12.13 6.04 -8.52
C ALA A 91 -11.16 5.10 -7.77
N ALA A 92 -11.50 3.81 -7.64
CA ALA A 92 -10.62 2.82 -7.00
C ALA A 92 -9.29 2.64 -7.74
N LEU A 93 -9.31 2.77 -9.07
CA LEU A 93 -8.15 2.68 -9.94
C LEU A 93 -7.23 3.88 -9.75
N ALA A 94 -7.79 5.10 -9.71
CA ALA A 94 -7.05 6.32 -9.40
C ALA A 94 -6.41 6.26 -8.00
N ASP A 95 -7.15 5.78 -6.99
CA ASP A 95 -6.66 5.64 -5.62
C ASP A 95 -5.52 4.61 -5.49
N PHE A 96 -5.59 3.52 -6.25
CA PHE A 96 -4.53 2.52 -6.32
C PHE A 96 -3.28 3.10 -7.00
N HIS A 97 -3.45 3.82 -8.11
CA HIS A 97 -2.36 4.52 -8.81
C HIS A 97 -1.65 5.55 -7.94
N ALA A 98 -2.42 6.39 -7.25
CA ALA A 98 -1.87 7.39 -6.34
C ALA A 98 -1.05 6.75 -5.21
N SER A 99 -1.44 5.56 -4.74
CA SER A 99 -0.70 4.81 -3.73
C SER A 99 0.53 4.07 -4.28
N LEU A 100 0.52 3.63 -5.53
CA LEU A 100 1.70 3.07 -6.19
C LEU A 100 2.78 4.15 -6.43
N ALA A 101 2.39 5.37 -6.79
CA ALA A 101 3.31 6.48 -6.99
C ALA A 101 4.08 6.89 -5.72
N GLN A 102 3.59 6.50 -4.54
CA GLN A 102 4.24 6.75 -3.25
C GLN A 102 5.28 5.67 -2.89
N LEU A 103 5.38 4.56 -3.64
CA LEU A 103 6.36 3.51 -3.40
C LEU A 103 7.68 3.79 -4.16
N PRO A 104 8.86 3.70 -3.50
CA PRO A 104 10.17 3.99 -4.12
C PRO A 104 10.57 3.06 -5.27
N ALA A 105 9.92 1.89 -5.42
CA ALA A 105 10.25 0.87 -6.41
C ALA A 105 9.10 0.68 -7.42
N ALA A 106 8.87 1.70 -8.25
CA ALA A 106 7.75 1.75 -9.20
C ALA A 106 8.01 1.00 -10.53
N THR A 107 9.02 0.16 -10.64
CA THR A 107 9.32 -0.57 -11.90
C THR A 107 8.28 -1.65 -12.21
N GLN A 108 7.57 -2.15 -11.20
CA GLN A 108 6.46 -3.10 -11.36
C GLN A 108 5.10 -2.39 -11.50
N ALA A 109 5.05 -1.10 -11.19
CA ALA A 109 3.84 -0.28 -11.33
C ALA A 109 3.58 0.07 -12.81
N THR A 110 4.62 0.28 -13.60
CA THR A 110 4.51 0.60 -15.04
C THR A 110 3.92 -0.55 -15.86
N THR A 111 4.28 -1.81 -15.58
CA THR A 111 3.70 -2.97 -16.28
C THR A 111 2.26 -3.22 -15.89
N VAL A 112 1.88 -2.96 -14.63
CA VAL A 112 0.47 -3.06 -14.19
C VAL A 112 -0.36 -1.94 -14.80
N ASP A 113 0.18 -0.72 -14.91
CA ASP A 113 -0.49 0.41 -15.55
C ASP A 113 -0.77 0.15 -17.04
N GLU A 114 0.20 -0.39 -17.79
CA GLU A 114 0.01 -0.79 -19.18
C GLU A 114 -1.08 -1.87 -19.34
N GLN A 115 -1.11 -2.87 -18.45
CA GLN A 115 -2.14 -3.92 -18.46
C GLN A 115 -3.54 -3.38 -18.11
N VAL A 116 -3.61 -2.42 -17.17
CA VAL A 116 -4.86 -1.75 -16.81
C VAL A 116 -5.37 -0.90 -17.98
N HIS A 117 -4.49 -0.18 -18.67
CA HIS A 117 -4.83 0.55 -19.89
C HIS A 117 -5.35 -0.37 -21.00
N ALA A 118 -4.74 -1.54 -21.19
CA ALA A 118 -5.22 -2.54 -22.13
C ALA A 118 -6.63 -3.09 -21.77
N LEU A 119 -6.91 -3.28 -20.47
CA LEU A 119 -8.24 -3.70 -20.00
C LEU A 119 -9.30 -2.60 -20.21
N LEU A 120 -8.93 -1.33 -20.05
CA LEU A 120 -9.82 -0.19 -20.32
C LEU A 120 -10.18 -0.09 -21.81
N GLN A 121 -9.29 -0.45 -22.73
CA GLN A 121 -9.63 -0.54 -24.16
C GLN A 121 -10.72 -1.61 -24.44
N GLY A 122 -10.74 -2.70 -23.66
CA GLY A 122 -11.80 -3.71 -23.71
C GLY A 122 -13.19 -3.17 -23.34
N ARG A 123 -13.28 -2.15 -22.46
CA ARG A 123 -14.55 -1.49 -22.13
C ARG A 123 -15.16 -0.77 -23.34
N ALA A 124 -14.35 -0.14 -24.18
CA ALA A 124 -14.81 0.55 -25.38
C ALA A 124 -15.36 -0.41 -26.46
N ALA A 125 -14.80 -1.62 -26.55
CA ALA A 125 -15.27 -2.68 -27.46
C ALA A 125 -16.64 -3.25 -27.05
N ILE A 126 -16.94 -3.28 -25.73
CA ILE A 126 -18.26 -3.66 -25.22
C ILE A 126 -19.29 -2.56 -25.53
N ASP A 127 -18.88 -1.29 -25.47
CA ASP A 127 -19.75 -0.15 -25.74
C ASP A 127 -20.13 -0.05 -27.22
N THR A 128 -19.22 -0.39 -28.14
CA THR A 128 -19.52 -0.47 -29.59
C THR A 128 -20.47 -1.61 -29.94
N ARG A 129 -20.45 -2.75 -29.23
CA ARG A 129 -21.46 -3.82 -29.39
C ARG A 129 -22.85 -3.44 -28.88
N SER A 130 -22.97 -2.39 -28.07
CA SER A 130 -24.26 -1.88 -27.59
C SER A 130 -24.90 -0.83 -28.49
N GLN A 131 -24.25 -0.43 -29.60
CA GLN A 131 -24.96 0.32 -30.65
C GLN A 131 -25.80 -0.67 -31.46
N PRO A 132 -27.15 -0.54 -31.47
CA PRO A 132 -27.96 -1.31 -32.39
C PRO A 132 -27.51 -0.98 -33.81
N ALA A 133 -27.33 -2.01 -34.65
CA ALA A 133 -27.26 -1.80 -36.09
C ALA A 133 -28.53 -1.02 -36.49
N GLY A 134 -28.33 0.20 -36.97
CA GLY A 134 -29.41 1.03 -37.51
C GLY A 134 -30.08 0.38 -38.70
#